data_AF-A0A7K0MND1-F1
#
_entry.id   AF-A0A7K0MND1-F1
#
_cell.length_a   1.000
_cell.length_b   1.000
_cell.length_c   1.000
_cell.angle_alpha   90.00
_cell.angle_beta   90.00
_cell.angle_gamma   90.00
#
_symmetry.space_group_name_H-M   'P 1'
#
loop_
_entity.id
_entity.type
_entity.pdbx_description
1 polymer ?
#
loop_
_entity_poly.entity_id
_entity_poly.type
_entity_poly.pdbx_seq_one_letter_code
_entity_poly.pdbx_strand_id
1 'polypeptide(L)'
;VLDTGSTDHPDLVGQTVPGYDMITNSDDDFAGDGDGRDSDPSDEGDWEDGCDQNSPELCSSWHGTHVAGIINALGNNSLGVIGVASRVKVQHVRVLGHGGGFDSDIIAGIIWASGGTVGEGVGALSNPTPARVINLSLGGVGACTPAYQTAINDANSRGTVIVVAAGNAGTDASTTTPANCNGVITVGASNSAGGQPDFSNDGPLVDIAAPGEYIKSTMNAGVTGPGLPTYREKSGTSMATPYVAGIVALMLSKEPLLTPAEVEDRITDQSNQTFVVQGVWGIINAALLLGVPEIPQSPTNVAASISGTTTRTGTVSWSAATSGSVATTHIARAYLRPSGDSPVMSCSTANLACPLSNLVKGATYYLDVISGNTGGYSTASGPRLAINTKGPVANVVPTLTAGPTTGSVKVSWGSGLESSLMDSYLIQYSTDLLSWKNGPEVDTREQTRVSGLKSGVNYRFRVVSKKDSGTFIKISRESAQMKPS
;
A
#
# COMPACT_ATOMS: atom_id res chain seq x y z
N VAL A 1 -2.03 17.92 -15.27
CA VAL A 1 -2.00 16.75 -16.17
C VAL A 1 -2.46 17.25 -17.52
N LEU A 2 -1.56 17.30 -18.49
CA LEU A 2 -1.86 17.71 -19.87
C LEU A 2 -2.13 16.43 -20.66
N ASP A 3 -3.39 16.18 -20.97
CA ASP A 3 -3.86 14.87 -21.46
C ASP A 3 -5.27 14.97 -22.09
N THR A 4 -6.05 13.88 -22.15
CA THR A 4 -7.41 13.81 -22.73
C THR A 4 -8.51 14.48 -21.91
N GLY A 5 -8.17 15.00 -20.73
CA GLY A 5 -9.15 15.49 -19.74
C GLY A 5 -9.33 14.50 -18.59
N SER A 6 -10.51 14.51 -17.96
CA SER A 6 -10.90 13.48 -16.99
C SER A 6 -12.39 13.25 -16.96
N THR A 7 -12.77 12.02 -16.62
CA THR A 7 -14.14 11.67 -16.28
C THR A 7 -14.40 11.85 -14.78
N ASP A 8 -15.67 11.97 -14.42
CA ASP A 8 -16.13 11.97 -13.03
C ASP A 8 -15.96 10.58 -12.41
N HIS A 9 -14.88 10.41 -11.65
CA HIS A 9 -14.53 9.15 -11.01
C HIS A 9 -14.55 9.24 -9.47
N PRO A 10 -15.19 8.31 -8.74
CA PRO A 10 -15.34 8.39 -7.28
C PRO A 10 -14.00 8.42 -6.50
N ASP A 11 -12.95 7.77 -7.02
CA ASP A 11 -11.60 7.85 -6.42
C ASP A 11 -10.86 9.17 -6.68
N LEU A 12 -11.39 10.03 -7.54
CA LEU A 12 -10.83 11.36 -7.85
C LEU A 12 -11.66 12.50 -7.26
N VAL A 13 -12.77 12.19 -6.57
CA VAL A 13 -13.62 13.21 -5.95
C VAL A 13 -12.84 14.04 -4.94
N GLY A 14 -12.87 15.35 -5.13
CA GLY A 14 -12.12 16.30 -4.31
C GLY A 14 -10.61 16.24 -4.51
N GLN A 15 -10.10 15.48 -5.47
CA GLN A 15 -8.67 15.40 -5.82
C GLN A 15 -8.27 16.33 -6.97
N THR A 16 -9.22 17.03 -7.56
CA THR A 16 -9.00 17.96 -8.66
C THR A 16 -9.20 19.42 -8.23
N VAL A 17 -8.56 20.34 -8.96
CA VAL A 17 -8.84 21.78 -8.96
C VAL A 17 -9.34 22.19 -10.35
N PRO A 18 -10.01 23.35 -10.51
CA PRO A 18 -10.48 23.80 -11.82
C PRO A 18 -9.37 23.77 -12.87
N GLY A 19 -9.64 23.10 -13.98
CA GLY A 19 -8.74 22.96 -15.12
C GLY A 19 -9.14 23.85 -16.28
N TYR A 20 -8.73 23.46 -17.50
CA TYR A 20 -9.07 24.17 -18.73
C TYR A 20 -8.94 23.24 -19.93
N ASP A 21 -9.81 23.40 -20.92
CA ASP A 21 -9.67 22.77 -22.22
C ASP A 21 -8.89 23.70 -23.17
N MET A 22 -7.79 23.21 -23.71
CA MET A 22 -6.92 23.95 -24.63
C MET A 22 -7.13 23.57 -26.09
N ILE A 23 -7.94 22.55 -26.38
CA ILE A 23 -8.21 22.06 -27.73
C ILE A 23 -8.89 23.17 -28.52
N THR A 24 -8.23 23.57 -29.59
CA THR A 24 -8.82 24.45 -30.59
C THR A 24 -9.67 23.60 -31.54
N ASN A 25 -10.97 23.85 -31.57
CA ASN A 25 -11.85 23.13 -32.48
C ASN A 25 -11.81 23.80 -33.87
N SER A 26 -11.19 23.11 -34.82
CA SER A 26 -11.21 23.49 -36.24
C SER A 26 -12.12 22.51 -36.98
N ASP A 27 -13.23 23.00 -37.53
CA ASP A 27 -14.20 22.43 -38.50
C ASP A 27 -14.66 20.95 -38.42
N ASP A 28 -13.98 20.06 -37.67
CA ASP A 28 -14.14 18.59 -37.66
C ASP A 28 -14.45 18.01 -36.26
N ASP A 29 -14.78 18.85 -35.28
CA ASP A 29 -15.14 18.46 -33.88
C ASP A 29 -14.11 17.60 -33.15
N PHE A 30 -12.84 17.98 -33.27
CA PHE A 30 -11.72 17.30 -32.60
C PHE A 30 -11.87 17.24 -31.08
N ALA A 31 -12.48 18.27 -30.50
CA ALA A 31 -12.77 18.37 -29.08
C ALA A 31 -13.96 17.49 -28.66
N GLY A 32 -14.94 17.23 -29.52
CA GLY A 32 -16.06 16.34 -29.21
C GLY A 32 -17.07 16.91 -28.19
N ASP A 33 -16.94 18.19 -27.83
CA ASP A 33 -17.80 18.93 -26.88
C ASP A 33 -18.63 20.04 -27.58
N GLY A 34 -18.41 20.27 -28.88
CA GLY A 34 -19.17 21.20 -29.69
C GLY A 34 -18.71 22.65 -29.67
N ASP A 35 -17.63 22.98 -28.96
CA ASP A 35 -16.93 24.26 -29.08
C ASP A 35 -15.41 24.06 -29.05
N GLY A 36 -14.62 25.08 -28.76
CA GLY A 36 -13.18 24.94 -28.58
C GLY A 36 -12.75 25.83 -27.42
N ARG A 37 -11.59 25.56 -26.83
CA ARG A 37 -11.04 26.27 -25.66
C ARG A 37 -12.05 26.86 -24.67
N ASP A 38 -12.47 26.04 -23.73
CA ASP A 38 -13.38 26.41 -22.66
C ASP A 38 -12.85 25.96 -21.29
N SER A 39 -13.65 26.17 -20.24
CA SER A 39 -13.23 25.94 -18.85
C SER A 39 -13.51 24.53 -18.33
N ASP A 40 -14.10 23.66 -19.14
CA ASP A 40 -14.49 22.29 -18.79
C ASP A 40 -13.50 21.28 -19.38
N PRO A 41 -12.48 20.83 -18.63
CA PRO A 41 -11.50 19.86 -19.12
C PRO A 41 -12.03 18.40 -19.05
N SER A 42 -13.34 18.21 -19.20
CA SER A 42 -13.96 16.88 -19.15
C SER A 42 -13.50 16.05 -20.34
N ASP A 43 -13.25 14.77 -20.10
CA ASP A 43 -12.94 13.84 -21.18
C ASP A 43 -14.26 13.37 -21.80
N GLU A 44 -14.56 13.84 -23.02
CA GLU A 44 -15.74 13.44 -23.80
C GLU A 44 -15.58 12.06 -24.46
N GLY A 45 -14.36 11.53 -24.49
CA GLY A 45 -13.97 10.28 -25.12
C GLY A 45 -13.37 10.49 -26.52
N ASP A 46 -12.14 10.02 -26.71
CA ASP A 46 -11.32 10.16 -27.92
C ASP A 46 -11.48 8.98 -28.91
N TRP A 47 -12.68 8.38 -28.98
CA TRP A 47 -12.94 7.25 -29.87
C TRP A 47 -12.85 7.63 -31.36
N GLU A 48 -12.47 6.68 -32.20
CA GLU A 48 -12.37 6.82 -33.65
C GLU A 48 -13.42 5.96 -34.36
N ASP A 49 -13.73 6.35 -35.61
CA ASP A 49 -14.62 5.58 -36.48
C ASP A 49 -14.20 4.10 -36.54
N GLY A 50 -15.13 3.21 -36.21
CA GLY A 50 -14.88 1.77 -36.14
C GLY A 50 -14.60 1.22 -34.74
N CYS A 51 -14.69 2.04 -33.68
CA CYS A 51 -14.70 1.53 -32.30
C CYS A 51 -15.75 0.43 -32.09
N ASP A 52 -15.27 -0.77 -31.79
CA ASP A 52 -16.08 -1.92 -31.40
C ASP A 52 -15.29 -2.92 -30.54
N GLN A 53 -15.89 -4.07 -30.23
CA GLN A 53 -15.24 -5.10 -29.41
C GLN A 53 -14.03 -5.76 -30.09
N ASN A 54 -13.93 -5.67 -31.41
CA ASN A 54 -12.83 -6.23 -32.20
C ASN A 54 -11.71 -5.21 -32.46
N SER A 55 -12.02 -3.92 -32.33
CA SER A 55 -11.09 -2.79 -32.50
C SER A 55 -11.09 -1.89 -31.25
N PRO A 56 -10.80 -2.44 -30.05
CA PRO A 56 -10.87 -1.69 -28.78
C PRO A 56 -9.84 -0.55 -28.68
N GLU A 57 -8.79 -0.55 -29.50
CA GLU A 57 -7.80 0.51 -29.62
C GLU A 57 -8.35 1.79 -30.26
N LEU A 58 -9.47 1.69 -30.98
CA LEU A 58 -10.21 2.82 -31.54
C LEU A 58 -11.27 3.35 -30.56
N CYS A 59 -11.52 2.65 -29.45
CA CYS A 59 -12.47 3.09 -28.45
C CYS A 59 -11.82 4.03 -27.43
N SER A 60 -12.66 4.83 -26.76
CA SER A 60 -12.19 5.88 -25.86
C SER A 60 -11.19 5.36 -24.83
N SER A 61 -10.06 6.04 -24.77
CA SER A 61 -8.88 5.66 -24.03
C SER A 61 -9.01 5.97 -22.55
N TRP A 62 -9.78 7.03 -22.22
CA TRP A 62 -9.87 7.69 -20.92
C TRP A 62 -8.51 7.92 -20.28
N HIS A 63 -7.53 8.25 -21.12
CA HIS A 63 -6.12 8.22 -20.79
C HIS A 63 -5.79 9.19 -19.65
N GLY A 64 -6.31 10.41 -19.68
CA GLY A 64 -6.10 11.41 -18.64
C GLY A 64 -6.71 11.03 -17.28
N THR A 65 -7.84 10.31 -17.28
CA THR A 65 -8.43 9.73 -16.06
C THR A 65 -7.49 8.69 -15.44
N HIS A 66 -6.89 7.82 -16.27
CA HIS A 66 -5.96 6.77 -15.81
C HIS A 66 -4.67 7.37 -15.25
N VAL A 67 -4.09 8.33 -15.97
CA VAL A 67 -2.89 9.08 -15.57
C VAL A 67 -3.11 9.80 -14.24
N ALA A 68 -4.23 10.52 -14.07
CA ALA A 68 -4.53 11.23 -12.82
C ALA A 68 -4.68 10.30 -11.63
N GLY A 69 -5.31 9.13 -11.81
CA GLY A 69 -5.43 8.12 -10.75
C GLY A 69 -4.08 7.63 -10.24
N ILE A 70 -3.08 7.46 -11.12
CA ILE A 70 -1.72 7.08 -10.72
C ILE A 70 -1.09 8.18 -9.86
N ILE A 71 -1.34 9.45 -10.17
CA ILE A 71 -0.81 10.58 -9.39
C ILE A 71 -1.52 10.69 -8.04
N ASN A 72 -2.85 10.80 -8.00
CA ASN A 72 -3.54 11.24 -6.78
C ASN A 72 -4.91 10.63 -6.48
N ALA A 73 -5.22 9.42 -6.97
CA ALA A 73 -6.39 8.69 -6.44
C ALA A 73 -6.37 8.67 -4.91
N LEU A 74 -7.51 8.97 -4.28
CA LEU A 74 -7.61 9.31 -2.85
C LEU A 74 -7.06 8.21 -1.92
N GLY A 75 -7.37 6.95 -2.22
CA GLY A 75 -7.05 5.80 -1.38
C GLY A 75 -7.66 5.87 0.03
N ASN A 76 -7.54 4.77 0.79
CA ASN A 76 -8.09 4.66 2.16
C ASN A 76 -9.59 5.03 2.29
N ASN A 77 -10.33 4.99 1.18
CA ASN A 77 -11.76 5.30 1.05
C ASN A 77 -12.60 4.03 0.80
N SER A 78 -12.01 2.84 0.96
CA SER A 78 -12.60 1.53 0.67
C SER A 78 -12.96 1.29 -0.80
N LEU A 79 -12.37 2.07 -1.71
CA LEU A 79 -12.57 1.96 -3.15
C LEU A 79 -11.23 1.68 -3.84
N GLY A 80 -11.32 1.00 -4.99
CA GLY A 80 -10.33 1.08 -6.05
C GLY A 80 -8.86 1.04 -5.67
N VAL A 81 -8.20 2.17 -5.95
CA VAL A 81 -6.74 2.32 -5.98
C VAL A 81 -6.29 3.52 -5.12
N ILE A 82 -4.97 3.68 -4.97
CA ILE A 82 -4.35 4.84 -4.33
C ILE A 82 -3.29 5.41 -5.26
N GLY A 83 -3.28 6.73 -5.41
CA GLY A 83 -2.25 7.43 -6.17
C GLY A 83 -0.97 7.61 -5.37
N VAL A 84 0.14 7.76 -6.09
CA VAL A 84 1.50 7.96 -5.54
C VAL A 84 1.54 9.11 -4.54
N ALA A 85 0.84 10.19 -4.84
CA ALA A 85 0.77 11.41 -4.05
C ALA A 85 -0.70 11.76 -3.74
N SER A 86 -1.47 10.84 -3.15
CA SER A 86 -2.93 10.95 -2.91
C SER A 86 -3.47 12.18 -2.16
N ARG A 87 -2.59 13.07 -1.69
CA ARG A 87 -2.95 14.35 -1.03
C ARG A 87 -2.68 15.59 -1.89
N VAL A 88 -2.03 15.46 -3.04
CA VAL A 88 -1.85 16.57 -3.98
C VAL A 88 -3.12 16.75 -4.80
N LYS A 89 -3.29 17.93 -5.39
CA LYS A 89 -4.38 18.20 -6.33
C LYS A 89 -3.87 18.14 -7.76
N VAL A 90 -4.69 17.57 -8.63
CA VAL A 90 -4.45 17.54 -10.07
C VAL A 90 -5.30 18.62 -10.72
N GLN A 91 -4.67 19.43 -11.58
CA GLN A 91 -5.35 20.30 -12.53
C GLN A 91 -5.34 19.60 -13.88
N HIS A 92 -6.51 19.31 -14.43
CA HIS A 92 -6.64 18.75 -15.77
C HIS A 92 -6.50 19.87 -16.80
N VAL A 93 -5.65 19.67 -17.79
CA VAL A 93 -5.50 20.57 -18.93
C VAL A 93 -5.72 19.70 -20.14
N ARG A 94 -6.91 19.78 -20.73
CA ARG A 94 -7.30 18.92 -21.84
C ARG A 94 -6.64 19.46 -23.11
N VAL A 95 -5.77 18.66 -23.71
CA VAL A 95 -4.99 19.01 -24.91
C VAL A 95 -5.07 17.93 -25.98
N LEU A 96 -5.70 16.80 -25.66
CA LEU A 96 -5.90 15.65 -26.54
C LEU A 96 -7.40 15.34 -26.65
N GLY A 97 -7.87 15.11 -27.88
CA GLY A 97 -9.23 14.69 -28.20
C GLY A 97 -9.19 13.59 -29.25
N HIS A 98 -10.20 13.55 -30.12
CA HIS A 98 -10.23 12.63 -31.26
C HIS A 98 -8.99 12.82 -32.15
N GLY A 99 -8.26 11.76 -32.48
CA GLY A 99 -7.10 11.83 -33.37
C GLY A 99 -5.80 12.35 -32.74
N GLY A 100 -5.77 12.66 -31.44
CA GLY A 100 -4.57 13.10 -30.71
C GLY A 100 -4.66 14.54 -30.21
N GLY A 101 -3.66 15.39 -30.50
CA GLY A 101 -3.70 16.82 -30.17
C GLY A 101 -2.75 17.66 -31.00
N PHE A 102 -3.04 18.95 -31.17
CA PHE A 102 -2.14 19.87 -31.86
C PHE A 102 -0.99 20.31 -30.93
N ASP A 103 0.22 20.37 -31.48
CA ASP A 103 1.39 20.91 -30.77
C ASP A 103 1.13 22.32 -30.21
N SER A 104 0.39 23.16 -30.93
CA SER A 104 0.03 24.51 -30.48
C SER A 104 -0.81 24.52 -29.20
N ASP A 105 -1.70 23.53 -29.04
CA ASP A 105 -2.58 23.42 -27.87
C ASP A 105 -1.86 22.79 -26.69
N ILE A 106 -0.97 21.82 -26.95
CA ILE A 106 -0.05 21.29 -25.93
C ILE A 106 0.88 22.41 -25.42
N ILE A 107 1.48 23.20 -26.31
CA ILE A 107 2.35 24.33 -25.96
C ILE A 107 1.58 25.39 -25.16
N ALA A 108 0.35 25.75 -25.58
CA ALA A 108 -0.51 26.66 -24.84
C ALA A 108 -0.85 26.10 -23.45
N GLY A 109 -1.13 24.80 -23.35
CA GLY A 109 -1.34 24.09 -22.10
C GLY A 109 -0.12 24.18 -21.17
N ILE A 110 1.11 24.01 -21.69
CA ILE A 110 2.34 24.11 -20.88
C ILE A 110 2.48 25.53 -20.33
N ILE A 111 2.28 26.54 -21.17
CA ILE A 111 2.35 27.95 -20.78
C ILE A 111 1.33 28.25 -19.68
N TRP A 112 0.05 27.92 -19.90
CA TRP A 112 -1.02 28.21 -18.93
C TRP A 112 -0.87 27.42 -17.64
N ALA A 113 -0.58 26.11 -17.71
CA ALA A 113 -0.43 25.26 -16.54
C ALA A 113 0.71 25.74 -15.64
N SER A 114 1.80 26.25 -16.20
CA SER A 114 2.93 26.82 -15.44
C SER A 114 2.72 28.27 -14.99
N GLY A 115 1.52 28.84 -15.16
CA GLY A 115 1.17 30.20 -14.72
C GLY A 115 1.56 31.31 -15.70
N GLY A 116 1.91 30.95 -16.93
CA GLY A 116 2.02 31.89 -18.04
C GLY A 116 0.64 32.34 -18.54
N THR A 117 0.64 33.31 -19.43
CA THR A 117 -0.57 33.84 -20.06
C THR A 117 -0.65 33.37 -21.51
N VAL A 118 -1.82 32.87 -21.91
CA VAL A 118 -2.08 32.43 -23.30
C VAL A 118 -2.99 33.45 -23.98
N GLY A 119 -2.60 33.92 -25.16
CA GLY A 119 -3.31 34.99 -25.89
C GLY A 119 -2.95 36.40 -25.40
N GLU A 120 -3.61 37.41 -25.97
CA GLU A 120 -3.35 38.82 -25.69
C GLU A 120 -4.67 39.59 -25.38
N GLY A 121 -4.57 40.69 -24.63
CA GLY A 121 -5.68 41.61 -24.41
C GLY A 121 -6.84 41.08 -23.54
N VAL A 122 -8.05 41.63 -23.76
CA VAL A 122 -9.28 41.22 -23.06
C VAL A 122 -9.71 39.86 -23.62
N GLY A 123 -9.23 38.78 -23.00
CA GLY A 123 -9.36 37.41 -23.50
C GLY A 123 -8.13 36.55 -23.25
N ALA A 124 -7.04 37.14 -22.78
CA ALA A 124 -5.86 36.41 -22.35
C ALA A 124 -6.19 35.48 -21.17
N LEU A 125 -5.83 34.20 -21.32
CA LEU A 125 -6.11 33.16 -20.33
C LEU A 125 -4.98 33.12 -19.30
N SER A 126 -5.33 33.20 -18.02
CA SER A 126 -4.41 33.08 -16.90
C SER A 126 -4.88 32.00 -15.93
N ASN A 127 -3.94 31.21 -15.40
CA ASN A 127 -4.25 30.14 -14.47
C ASN A 127 -4.21 30.64 -13.01
N PRO A 128 -5.32 30.58 -12.26
CA PRO A 128 -5.35 31.00 -10.85
C PRO A 128 -4.62 30.02 -9.92
N THR A 129 -4.35 28.79 -10.37
CA THR A 129 -3.65 27.76 -9.60
C THR A 129 -2.52 27.13 -10.42
N PRO A 130 -1.41 27.86 -10.68
CA PRO A 130 -0.27 27.35 -11.43
C PRO A 130 0.29 26.05 -10.86
N ALA A 131 0.52 25.08 -11.73
CA ALA A 131 1.08 23.79 -11.39
C ALA A 131 2.57 23.90 -11.09
N ARG A 132 3.00 23.23 -10.02
CA ARG A 132 4.42 23.03 -9.68
C ARG A 132 5.06 21.88 -10.46
N VAL A 133 4.24 20.95 -10.96
CA VAL A 133 4.66 19.81 -11.77
C VAL A 133 3.67 19.64 -12.92
N ILE A 134 4.18 19.55 -14.14
CA ILE A 134 3.42 19.22 -15.35
C ILE A 134 3.76 17.78 -15.74
N ASN A 135 2.74 16.95 -15.88
CA ASN A 135 2.83 15.62 -16.45
C ASN A 135 2.33 15.67 -17.89
N LEU A 136 3.19 15.26 -18.84
CA LEU A 136 2.91 15.10 -20.25
C LEU A 136 3.06 13.61 -20.60
N SER A 137 1.99 12.85 -20.42
CA SER A 137 1.93 11.43 -20.80
C SER A 137 1.57 11.28 -22.28
N LEU A 138 2.24 12.06 -23.12
CA LEU A 138 1.95 12.24 -24.54
C LEU A 138 3.24 12.45 -25.34
N GLY A 139 3.14 12.37 -26.66
CA GLY A 139 4.23 12.71 -27.55
C GLY A 139 3.97 12.25 -28.98
N GLY A 140 4.83 12.69 -29.88
CA GLY A 140 4.79 12.34 -31.31
C GLY A 140 6.18 12.31 -31.92
N VAL A 141 6.31 11.65 -33.07
CA VAL A 141 7.57 11.60 -33.82
C VAL A 141 7.92 12.99 -34.33
N GLY A 142 9.10 13.49 -33.99
CA GLY A 142 9.52 14.82 -34.38
C GLY A 142 10.66 15.38 -33.53
N ALA A 143 11.24 16.48 -34.02
CA ALA A 143 12.23 17.25 -33.29
C ALA A 143 11.55 18.27 -32.37
N CYS A 144 12.16 18.54 -31.22
CA CYS A 144 11.70 19.60 -30.33
C CYS A 144 11.74 20.94 -31.07
N THR A 145 10.56 21.53 -31.30
CA THR A 145 10.47 22.81 -32.01
C THR A 145 10.93 23.97 -31.11
N PRO A 146 11.38 25.10 -31.68
CA PRO A 146 11.71 26.28 -30.88
C PRO A 146 10.55 26.77 -30.00
N ALA A 147 9.31 26.56 -30.43
CA ALA A 147 8.11 26.92 -29.67
C ALA A 147 7.94 26.04 -28.43
N TYR A 148 8.09 24.71 -28.56
CA TYR A 148 8.14 23.80 -27.42
C TYR A 148 9.25 24.17 -26.45
N GLN A 149 10.48 24.34 -26.96
CA GLN A 149 11.63 24.64 -26.11
C GLN A 149 11.45 25.97 -25.35
N THR A 150 10.87 26.99 -25.99
CA THR A 150 10.58 28.27 -25.34
C THR A 150 9.55 28.10 -24.23
N ALA A 151 8.44 27.41 -24.48
CA ALA A 151 7.41 27.16 -23.47
C ALA A 151 7.94 26.36 -22.27
N ILE A 152 8.79 25.36 -22.52
CA ILE A 152 9.46 24.56 -21.49
C ILE A 152 10.43 25.42 -20.67
N ASN A 153 11.27 26.22 -21.32
CA ASN A 153 12.20 27.13 -20.63
C ASN A 153 11.46 28.12 -19.74
N ASP A 154 10.38 28.70 -20.27
CA ASP A 154 9.54 29.64 -19.55
C ASP A 154 8.86 29.00 -18.34
N ALA A 155 8.33 27.78 -18.48
CA ALA A 155 7.74 27.03 -17.37
C ALA A 155 8.79 26.71 -16.28
N ASN A 156 9.97 26.24 -16.68
CA ASN A 156 11.08 25.98 -15.76
C ASN A 156 11.53 27.25 -15.03
N SER A 157 11.57 28.40 -15.72
CA SER A 157 11.93 29.69 -15.12
C SER A 157 10.92 30.15 -14.04
N ARG A 158 9.67 29.70 -14.14
CA ARG A 158 8.62 29.90 -13.13
C ARG A 158 8.66 28.85 -12.00
N GLY A 159 9.59 27.89 -12.06
CA GLY A 159 9.77 26.85 -11.05
C GLY A 159 8.83 25.65 -11.22
N THR A 160 8.25 25.47 -12.42
CA THR A 160 7.45 24.29 -12.76
C THR A 160 8.35 23.20 -13.30
N VAL A 161 8.29 22.00 -12.73
CA VAL A 161 8.99 20.82 -13.25
C VAL A 161 8.15 20.18 -14.36
N ILE A 162 8.76 19.80 -15.47
CA ILE A 162 8.08 19.13 -16.58
C ILE A 162 8.55 17.67 -16.67
N VAL A 163 7.60 16.74 -16.63
CA VAL A 163 7.84 15.29 -16.69
C VAL A 163 7.13 14.73 -17.92
N VAL A 164 7.86 14.03 -18.79
CA VAL A 164 7.41 13.63 -20.13
C VAL A 164 7.58 12.13 -20.34
N ALA A 165 6.64 11.48 -21.04
CA ALA A 165 6.78 10.11 -21.49
C ALA A 165 7.84 9.96 -22.61
N ALA A 166 8.73 8.97 -22.51
CA ALA A 166 9.75 8.73 -23.55
C ALA A 166 9.16 8.27 -24.90
N GLY A 167 7.96 7.69 -24.89
CA GLY A 167 7.29 7.13 -26.07
C GLY A 167 7.26 5.59 -26.07
N ASN A 168 6.46 5.01 -26.96
CA ASN A 168 6.07 3.59 -26.92
C ASN A 168 6.39 2.81 -28.20
N ALA A 169 7.43 3.21 -28.95
CA ALA A 169 7.77 2.60 -30.24
C ALA A 169 8.96 1.63 -30.19
N GLY A 170 9.59 1.43 -29.02
CA GLY A 170 10.82 0.63 -28.89
C GLY A 170 11.99 1.25 -29.66
N THR A 171 12.05 2.59 -29.71
CA THR A 171 13.05 3.36 -30.46
C THR A 171 13.76 4.39 -29.57
N ASP A 172 14.80 5.04 -30.08
CA ASP A 172 15.51 6.10 -29.36
C ASP A 172 14.60 7.31 -29.12
N ALA A 173 14.46 7.73 -27.86
CA ALA A 173 13.63 8.84 -27.40
C ALA A 173 14.01 10.19 -28.04
N SER A 174 15.23 10.34 -28.57
CA SER A 174 15.65 11.53 -29.34
C SER A 174 14.80 11.79 -30.58
N THR A 175 14.03 10.80 -31.05
CA THR A 175 13.13 10.93 -32.19
C THR A 175 11.71 11.39 -31.81
N THR A 176 11.41 11.55 -30.51
CA THR A 176 10.07 11.84 -30.00
C THR A 176 10.04 13.19 -29.27
N THR A 177 9.08 14.04 -29.61
CA THR A 177 8.78 15.30 -28.92
C THR A 177 7.56 15.14 -28.02
N PRO A 178 7.53 15.74 -26.81
CA PRO A 178 8.54 16.65 -26.24
C PRO A 178 9.67 15.96 -25.46
N ALA A 179 9.79 14.63 -25.50
CA ALA A 179 10.83 13.87 -24.77
C ALA A 179 12.27 14.27 -25.13
N ASN A 180 12.48 14.76 -26.35
CA ASN A 180 13.78 15.24 -26.84
C ASN A 180 14.02 16.75 -26.63
N CYS A 181 13.15 17.45 -25.91
CA CYS A 181 13.39 18.83 -25.50
C CYS A 181 14.35 18.90 -24.31
N ASN A 182 15.06 20.03 -24.14
CA ASN A 182 15.89 20.24 -22.95
C ASN A 182 15.06 20.75 -21.78
N GLY A 183 15.45 20.40 -20.54
CA GLY A 183 14.79 20.86 -19.32
C GLY A 183 13.47 20.12 -19.04
N VAL A 184 13.33 18.90 -19.53
CA VAL A 184 12.24 17.99 -19.16
C VAL A 184 12.84 16.73 -18.55
N ILE A 185 12.10 16.08 -17.67
CA ILE A 185 12.44 14.76 -17.13
C ILE A 185 11.75 13.72 -18.00
N THR A 186 12.50 13.03 -18.83
CA THR A 186 12.01 12.01 -19.76
C THR A 186 11.99 10.63 -19.10
N VAL A 187 10.81 10.01 -19.12
CA VAL A 187 10.51 8.80 -18.33
C VAL A 187 10.30 7.58 -19.22
N GLY A 188 11.16 6.58 -19.05
CA GLY A 188 11.00 5.24 -19.62
C GLY A 188 10.10 4.34 -18.77
N ALA A 189 9.65 3.22 -19.32
CA ALA A 189 8.82 2.24 -18.62
C ALA A 189 9.64 1.05 -18.10
N SER A 190 9.26 0.53 -16.92
CA SER A 190 9.72 -0.74 -16.39
C SER A 190 8.56 -1.72 -16.17
N ASN A 191 8.84 -3.01 -16.29
CA ASN A 191 7.92 -4.09 -15.91
C ASN A 191 8.09 -4.51 -14.44
N SER A 192 7.26 -5.45 -13.99
CA SER A 192 7.27 -5.97 -12.61
C SER A 192 8.54 -6.73 -12.22
N ALA A 193 9.31 -7.21 -13.21
CA ALA A 193 10.63 -7.82 -13.00
C ALA A 193 11.77 -6.80 -12.97
N GLY A 194 11.46 -5.50 -13.17
CA GLY A 194 12.43 -4.42 -13.21
C GLY A 194 13.13 -4.23 -14.55
N GLY A 195 12.76 -5.00 -15.57
CA GLY A 195 13.27 -4.86 -16.93
C GLY A 195 12.49 -3.81 -17.74
N GLN A 196 13.09 -3.36 -18.83
CA GLN A 196 12.43 -2.50 -19.81
C GLN A 196 11.47 -3.33 -20.70
N PRO A 197 10.18 -2.97 -20.81
CA PRO A 197 9.28 -3.56 -21.80
C PRO A 197 9.69 -3.19 -23.23
N ASP A 198 9.47 -4.08 -24.20
CA ASP A 198 9.87 -3.90 -25.61
C ASP A 198 9.30 -2.64 -26.27
N PHE A 199 8.15 -2.14 -25.80
CA PHE A 199 7.54 -0.92 -26.32
C PHE A 199 8.25 0.35 -25.82
N SER A 200 8.94 0.35 -24.69
CA SER A 200 9.50 1.57 -24.11
C SER A 200 10.58 2.13 -25.04
N ASN A 201 10.43 3.39 -25.44
CA ASN A 201 11.55 4.12 -26.02
C ASN A 201 12.72 4.21 -25.02
N ASP A 202 13.93 4.34 -25.55
CA ASP A 202 15.18 4.27 -24.81
C ASP A 202 16.20 5.31 -25.27
N GLY A 203 17.47 5.13 -24.89
CA GLY A 203 18.57 5.98 -25.33
C GLY A 203 19.00 7.04 -24.30
N PRO A 204 19.95 7.91 -24.69
CA PRO A 204 20.64 8.80 -23.76
C PRO A 204 19.78 9.97 -23.23
N LEU A 205 18.62 10.23 -23.85
CA LEU A 205 17.68 11.25 -23.40
C LEU A 205 16.65 10.74 -22.40
N VAL A 206 16.66 9.45 -22.05
CA VAL A 206 15.86 8.94 -20.94
C VAL A 206 16.60 9.22 -19.64
N ASP A 207 15.96 9.92 -18.71
CA ASP A 207 16.56 10.31 -17.43
C ASP A 207 16.35 9.24 -16.35
N ILE A 208 15.16 8.63 -16.36
CA ILE A 208 14.72 7.70 -15.32
C ILE A 208 13.67 6.74 -15.86
N ALA A 209 13.56 5.55 -15.27
CA ALA A 209 12.45 4.64 -15.50
C ALA A 209 11.46 4.61 -14.32
N ALA A 210 10.21 4.27 -14.60
CA ALA A 210 9.20 3.98 -13.58
C ALA A 210 8.26 2.85 -14.04
N PRO A 211 7.49 2.21 -13.12
CA PRO A 211 6.54 1.17 -13.50
C PRO A 211 5.57 1.64 -14.57
N GLY A 212 5.58 0.98 -15.72
CA GLY A 212 4.77 1.35 -16.89
C GLY A 212 4.11 0.17 -17.60
N GLU A 213 4.21 -1.05 -17.07
CA GLU A 213 3.54 -2.24 -17.63
C GLU A 213 2.51 -2.80 -16.65
N TYR A 214 1.29 -3.06 -17.12
CA TYR A 214 0.15 -3.57 -16.35
C TYR A 214 -0.19 -2.71 -15.12
N ILE A 215 -0.21 -1.38 -15.31
CA ILE A 215 -0.50 -0.42 -14.24
C ILE A 215 -1.99 -0.24 -14.10
N LYS A 216 -2.53 -0.65 -12.96
CA LYS A 216 -3.95 -0.50 -12.62
C LYS A 216 -4.24 0.89 -12.09
N SER A 217 -5.21 1.59 -12.69
CA SER A 217 -5.66 2.91 -12.25
C SER A 217 -7.16 3.13 -12.50
N THR A 218 -7.65 4.32 -12.18
CA THR A 218 -9.01 4.80 -12.44
C THR A 218 -9.29 4.85 -13.94
N MET A 219 -10.53 4.53 -14.34
CA MET A 219 -10.92 4.38 -15.75
C MET A 219 -12.42 4.61 -15.92
N ASN A 220 -12.89 4.62 -17.16
CA ASN A 220 -14.31 4.67 -17.48
C ASN A 220 -14.72 3.47 -18.36
N ALA A 221 -15.92 2.93 -18.16
CA ALA A 221 -16.43 1.76 -18.89
C ALA A 221 -17.08 2.11 -20.24
N GLY A 222 -17.27 3.40 -20.53
CA GLY A 222 -17.77 3.89 -21.81
C GLY A 222 -16.83 3.50 -22.95
N VAL A 223 -17.40 3.06 -24.07
CA VAL A 223 -16.61 2.71 -25.28
C VAL A 223 -16.43 3.93 -26.20
N THR A 224 -17.35 4.88 -26.14
CA THR A 224 -17.31 6.15 -26.87
C THR A 224 -17.47 7.30 -25.88
N GLY A 225 -18.69 7.66 -25.51
CA GLY A 225 -18.93 8.66 -24.46
C GLY A 225 -18.78 8.09 -23.04
N PRO A 226 -18.79 8.95 -22.01
CA PRO A 226 -18.63 8.54 -20.62
C PRO A 226 -19.70 7.53 -20.16
N GLY A 227 -19.24 6.43 -19.59
CA GLY A 227 -20.03 5.40 -18.92
C GLY A 227 -19.77 5.34 -17.41
N LEU A 228 -19.95 4.16 -16.82
CA LEU A 228 -19.73 3.96 -15.39
C LEU A 228 -18.23 3.99 -15.03
N PRO A 229 -17.86 4.54 -13.85
CA PRO A 229 -16.48 4.50 -13.37
C PRO A 229 -16.02 3.04 -13.16
N THR A 230 -14.77 2.76 -13.54
CA THR A 230 -14.16 1.43 -13.42
C THR A 230 -12.66 1.54 -13.19
N TYR A 231 -11.96 0.41 -13.15
CA TYR A 231 -10.51 0.35 -13.03
C TYR A 231 -9.97 -0.62 -14.07
N ARG A 232 -8.89 -0.24 -14.76
CA ARG A 232 -8.22 -1.13 -15.70
C ARG A 232 -6.71 -0.97 -15.64
N GLU A 233 -6.04 -2.03 -16.09
CA GLU A 233 -4.60 -2.03 -16.33
C GLU A 233 -4.32 -1.44 -17.71
N LYS A 234 -3.33 -0.55 -17.79
CA LYS A 234 -2.76 -0.05 -19.05
C LYS A 234 -1.24 -0.19 -18.99
N SER A 235 -0.62 -0.26 -20.16
CA SER A 235 0.83 -0.31 -20.34
C SER A 235 1.28 0.82 -21.27
N GLY A 236 2.39 1.45 -20.93
CA GLY A 236 2.99 2.56 -21.68
C GLY A 236 3.90 3.41 -20.80
N THR A 237 4.85 4.11 -21.40
CA THR A 237 5.60 5.20 -20.75
C THR A 237 4.66 6.26 -20.18
N SER A 238 3.49 6.45 -20.79
CA SER A 238 2.39 7.25 -20.26
C SER A 238 1.93 6.87 -18.85
N MET A 239 2.06 5.61 -18.44
CA MET A 239 1.77 5.15 -17.08
C MET A 239 2.97 5.27 -16.14
N ALA A 240 4.19 5.28 -16.68
CA ALA A 240 5.42 5.51 -15.92
C ALA A 240 5.60 6.98 -15.53
N THR A 241 5.35 7.91 -16.45
CA THR A 241 5.44 9.37 -16.24
C THR A 241 4.68 9.87 -14.98
N PRO A 242 3.43 9.47 -14.71
CA PRO A 242 2.71 9.94 -13.53
C PRO A 242 3.26 9.40 -12.20
N TYR A 243 3.99 8.28 -12.19
CA TYR A 243 4.75 7.89 -10.99
C TYR A 243 5.82 8.94 -10.66
N VAL A 244 6.59 9.35 -11.67
CA VAL A 244 7.65 10.35 -11.51
C VAL A 244 7.05 11.70 -11.14
N ALA A 245 6.00 12.16 -11.83
CA ALA A 245 5.32 13.41 -11.50
C ALA A 245 4.76 13.42 -10.07
N GLY A 246 4.17 12.30 -9.62
CA GLY A 246 3.72 12.14 -8.24
C GLY A 246 4.86 12.22 -7.22
N ILE A 247 5.99 11.56 -7.49
CA ILE A 247 7.17 11.59 -6.60
C ILE A 247 7.79 12.99 -6.56
N VAL A 248 7.91 13.68 -7.69
CA VAL A 248 8.34 15.09 -7.73
C VAL A 248 7.41 15.96 -6.88
N ALA A 249 6.09 15.77 -6.97
CA ALA A 249 5.15 16.51 -6.13
C ALA A 249 5.35 16.23 -4.62
N LEU A 250 5.68 14.99 -4.25
CA LEU A 250 6.07 14.65 -2.88
C LEU A 250 7.39 15.33 -2.46
N MET A 251 8.40 15.40 -3.35
CA MET A 251 9.66 16.11 -3.10
C MET A 251 9.38 17.58 -2.81
N LEU A 252 8.58 18.24 -3.65
CA LEU A 252 8.19 19.64 -3.48
C LEU A 252 7.32 19.87 -2.23
N SER A 253 6.56 18.86 -1.77
CA SER A 253 5.83 18.98 -0.50
C SER A 253 6.76 19.01 0.73
N LYS A 254 7.93 18.37 0.63
CA LYS A 254 8.96 18.30 1.68
C LYS A 254 9.92 19.49 1.61
N GLU A 255 10.32 19.87 0.39
CA GLU A 255 11.27 20.94 0.10
C GLU A 255 10.67 21.89 -0.96
N PRO A 256 9.80 22.83 -0.55
CA PRO A 256 9.00 23.64 -1.48
C PRO A 256 9.80 24.56 -2.42
N LEU A 257 11.07 24.81 -2.10
CA LEU A 257 11.97 25.71 -2.81
C LEU A 257 12.86 25.00 -3.85
N LEU A 258 12.76 23.68 -4.01
CA LEU A 258 13.52 22.99 -5.06
C LEU A 258 13.18 23.58 -6.43
N THR A 259 14.24 23.90 -7.16
CA THR A 259 14.18 24.31 -8.56
C THR A 259 14.04 23.09 -9.48
N PRO A 260 13.54 23.25 -10.72
CA PRO A 260 13.47 22.15 -11.67
C PRO A 260 14.82 21.44 -11.90
N ALA A 261 15.91 22.20 -12.00
CA ALA A 261 17.26 21.63 -12.15
C ALA A 261 17.67 20.79 -10.92
N GLU A 262 17.44 21.26 -9.69
CA GLU A 262 17.74 20.48 -8.48
C GLU A 262 16.89 19.20 -8.36
N VAL A 263 15.66 19.23 -8.88
CA VAL A 263 14.80 18.03 -8.95
C VAL A 263 15.38 17.02 -9.96
N GLU A 264 15.72 17.49 -11.16
CA GLU A 264 16.33 16.66 -12.22
C GLU A 264 17.66 16.05 -11.75
N ASP A 265 18.54 16.84 -11.14
CA ASP A 265 19.82 16.38 -10.57
C ASP A 265 19.61 15.26 -9.54
N ARG A 266 18.62 15.40 -8.64
CA ARG A 266 18.33 14.38 -7.62
C ARG A 266 17.75 13.10 -8.21
N ILE A 267 16.90 13.23 -9.23
CA ILE A 267 16.28 12.09 -9.90
C ILE A 267 17.30 11.31 -10.73
N THR A 268 18.21 12.00 -11.42
CA THR A 268 19.25 11.39 -12.26
C THR A 268 20.45 10.87 -11.46
N ASP A 269 20.61 11.30 -10.19
CA ASP A 269 21.57 10.70 -9.26
C ASP A 269 21.22 9.23 -8.99
N GLN A 270 22.06 8.33 -9.49
CA GLN A 270 21.94 6.88 -9.35
C GLN A 270 21.87 6.41 -7.89
N SER A 271 22.41 7.17 -6.93
CA SER A 271 22.31 6.84 -5.50
C SER A 271 20.89 6.96 -4.95
N ASN A 272 20.00 7.67 -5.65
CA ASN A 272 18.58 7.82 -5.33
C ASN A 272 17.65 6.90 -6.15
N GLN A 273 18.22 5.95 -6.89
CA GLN A 273 17.49 5.04 -7.79
C GLN A 273 17.55 3.60 -7.28
N THR A 274 16.73 2.72 -7.87
CA THR A 274 16.81 1.27 -7.63
C THR A 274 17.13 0.53 -8.93
N PHE A 275 18.08 -0.40 -8.85
CA PHE A 275 18.49 -1.24 -9.96
C PHE A 275 18.04 -2.67 -9.72
N VAL A 276 17.01 -3.09 -10.46
CA VAL A 276 16.61 -4.50 -10.52
C VAL A 276 17.14 -5.06 -11.83
N VAL A 277 18.42 -5.43 -11.83
CA VAL A 277 19.16 -6.17 -12.88
C VAL A 277 18.84 -5.78 -14.34
N GLN A 278 19.75 -4.99 -14.92
CA GLN A 278 19.93 -4.59 -16.34
C GLN A 278 19.41 -3.19 -16.71
N GLY A 279 20.34 -2.30 -17.09
CA GLY A 279 19.99 -1.04 -17.76
C GLY A 279 20.95 0.10 -17.47
N VAL A 280 20.93 1.09 -18.38
CA VAL A 280 21.70 2.35 -18.32
C VAL A 280 21.07 3.36 -17.34
N TRP A 281 19.78 3.21 -17.06
CA TRP A 281 18.97 4.09 -16.20
C TRP A 281 18.38 3.28 -15.03
N GLY A 282 18.23 3.89 -13.85
CA GLY A 282 17.58 3.27 -12.70
C GLY A 282 16.07 3.49 -12.66
N ILE A 283 15.41 2.76 -11.77
CA ILE A 283 13.98 2.95 -11.47
C ILE A 283 13.84 3.98 -10.34
N ILE A 284 12.91 4.93 -10.49
CA ILE A 284 12.67 5.98 -9.50
C ILE A 284 12.36 5.38 -8.12
N ASN A 285 13.02 5.89 -7.08
CA ASN A 285 12.79 5.46 -5.70
C ASN A 285 12.33 6.61 -4.81
N ALA A 286 11.03 6.65 -4.55
CA ALA A 286 10.41 7.68 -3.70
C ALA A 286 11.02 7.73 -2.29
N ALA A 287 11.37 6.58 -1.70
CA ALA A 287 11.89 6.54 -0.34
C ALA A 287 13.27 7.21 -0.26
N LEU A 288 14.17 6.89 -1.20
CA LEU A 288 15.49 7.51 -1.27
C LEU A 288 15.39 9.02 -1.55
N LEU A 289 14.62 9.42 -2.57
CA LEU A 289 14.43 10.84 -2.94
C LEU A 289 13.82 11.69 -1.83
N LEU A 290 12.95 11.10 -1.00
CA LEU A 290 12.28 11.80 0.11
C LEU A 290 13.04 11.67 1.45
N GLY A 291 14.21 11.02 1.44
CA GLY A 291 14.99 10.72 2.64
C GLY A 291 14.22 9.89 3.67
N VAL A 292 13.29 9.05 3.21
CA VAL A 292 12.55 8.12 4.05
C VAL A 292 13.54 7.03 4.46
N PRO A 293 13.81 6.84 5.76
CA PRO A 293 14.66 5.74 6.21
C PRO A 293 14.10 4.41 5.70
N GLU A 294 14.97 3.51 5.23
CA GLU A 294 14.54 2.16 4.83
C GLU A 294 13.75 1.50 5.96
N ILE A 295 12.88 0.55 5.65
CA ILE A 295 12.22 -0.24 6.70
C ILE A 295 13.32 -0.99 7.47
N PRO A 296 13.35 -0.94 8.82
CA PRO A 296 14.32 -1.68 9.61
C PRO A 296 14.21 -3.17 9.32
N GLN A 297 15.33 -3.88 9.34
CA GLN A 297 15.30 -5.34 9.30
C GLN A 297 14.67 -5.92 10.58
N SER A 298 14.25 -7.18 10.50
CA SER A 298 13.58 -7.84 11.60
C SER A 298 14.50 -7.99 12.81
N PRO A 299 14.03 -7.69 14.03
CA PRO A 299 14.81 -7.87 15.24
C PRO A 299 15.16 -9.35 15.46
N THR A 300 16.32 -9.60 16.08
CA THR A 300 16.86 -10.95 16.30
C THR A 300 17.02 -11.24 17.80
N ASN A 301 17.38 -12.48 18.15
CA ASN A 301 17.62 -12.90 19.53
C ASN A 301 16.47 -12.55 20.50
N VAL A 302 15.23 -12.75 20.05
CA VAL A 302 14.06 -12.52 20.89
C VAL A 302 14.14 -13.46 22.09
N ALA A 303 14.10 -12.88 23.27
CA ALA A 303 14.15 -13.55 24.55
C ALA A 303 13.02 -13.02 25.44
N ALA A 304 12.63 -13.80 26.44
CA ALA A 304 11.60 -13.38 27.38
C ALA A 304 11.93 -13.88 28.78
N SER A 305 11.73 -13.00 29.75
CA SER A 305 11.82 -13.32 31.18
C SER A 305 10.44 -13.18 31.80
N ILE A 306 10.01 -14.19 32.56
CA ILE A 306 8.71 -14.17 33.24
C ILE A 306 8.95 -14.02 34.73
N SER A 307 8.43 -12.95 35.33
CA SER A 307 8.53 -12.68 36.77
C SER A 307 7.15 -12.45 37.40
N GLY A 308 7.06 -12.58 38.72
CA GLY A 308 5.82 -12.39 39.49
C GLY A 308 5.13 -13.70 39.91
N THR A 309 4.66 -13.73 41.16
CA THR A 309 3.98 -14.87 41.79
C THR A 309 2.44 -14.80 41.66
N THR A 310 1.88 -13.59 41.56
CA THR A 310 0.43 -13.30 41.57
C THR A 310 -0.08 -12.51 40.37
N THR A 311 0.61 -11.44 39.92
CA THR A 311 0.36 -10.73 38.66
C THR A 311 1.63 -10.85 37.81
N ARG A 312 1.57 -11.57 36.68
CA ARG A 312 2.79 -11.82 35.89
C ARG A 312 3.00 -10.75 34.83
N THR A 313 4.12 -10.07 34.97
CA THR A 313 4.75 -9.28 33.92
C THR A 313 5.81 -10.16 33.26
N GLY A 314 5.72 -10.35 31.96
CA GLY A 314 6.82 -10.88 31.15
C GLY A 314 7.58 -9.72 30.53
N THR A 315 8.90 -9.67 30.64
CA THR A 315 9.68 -8.72 29.83
C THR A 315 10.20 -9.47 28.61
N VAL A 316 9.79 -9.03 27.43
CA VAL A 316 10.35 -9.49 26.17
C VAL A 316 11.48 -8.55 25.81
N SER A 317 12.63 -9.09 25.41
CA SER A 317 13.79 -8.34 24.96
C SER A 317 14.31 -8.90 23.65
N TRP A 318 15.00 -8.09 22.86
CA TRP A 318 15.56 -8.50 21.58
C TRP A 318 16.85 -7.75 21.30
N SER A 319 17.56 -8.17 20.27
CA SER A 319 18.65 -7.38 19.68
C SER A 319 18.10 -6.51 18.56
N ALA A 320 18.62 -5.29 18.45
CA ALA A 320 18.42 -4.47 17.26
C ALA A 320 18.91 -5.26 16.03
N ALA A 321 18.31 -4.97 14.87
CA ALA A 321 18.83 -5.52 13.63
C ALA A 321 20.29 -5.07 13.43
N THR A 322 21.13 -5.97 12.93
CA THR A 322 22.55 -5.71 12.67
C THR A 322 22.79 -5.03 11.32
N SER A 323 21.74 -4.84 10.52
CA SER A 323 21.77 -4.20 9.21
C SER A 323 20.41 -3.56 8.89
N GLY A 324 20.39 -2.64 7.91
CA GLY A 324 19.24 -1.82 7.56
C GLY A 324 19.16 -0.52 8.36
N SER A 325 18.08 0.22 8.17
CA SER A 325 17.87 1.50 8.84
C SER A 325 17.52 1.37 10.32
N VAL A 326 17.85 2.42 11.09
CA VAL A 326 17.60 2.49 12.53
C VAL A 326 16.09 2.43 12.81
N ALA A 327 15.68 1.51 13.67
CA ALA A 327 14.33 1.46 14.20
C ALA A 327 14.14 2.51 15.30
N THR A 328 13.02 3.23 15.26
CA THR A 328 12.64 4.21 16.28
C THR A 328 11.51 3.71 17.18
N THR A 329 10.86 2.61 16.80
CA THR A 329 9.81 1.95 17.58
C THR A 329 9.89 0.44 17.38
N HIS A 330 9.40 -0.30 18.36
CA HIS A 330 9.27 -1.74 18.32
C HIS A 330 7.92 -2.14 18.89
N ILE A 331 7.38 -3.25 18.41
CA ILE A 331 6.16 -3.86 18.93
C ILE A 331 6.42 -5.33 19.20
N ALA A 332 6.37 -5.73 20.46
CA ALA A 332 6.37 -7.13 20.86
C ALA A 332 4.92 -7.63 20.91
N ARG A 333 4.66 -8.81 20.34
CA ARG A 333 3.31 -9.38 20.22
C ARG A 333 3.30 -10.80 20.76
N ALA A 334 2.21 -11.18 21.40
CA ALA A 334 1.99 -12.53 21.93
C ALA A 334 0.78 -13.19 21.29
N TYR A 335 0.93 -14.47 20.97
CA TYR A 335 -0.07 -15.30 20.29
C TYR A 335 -0.31 -16.58 21.09
N LEU A 336 -1.51 -17.16 20.95
CA LEU A 336 -1.84 -18.46 21.53
C LEU A 336 -1.50 -19.64 20.63
N ARG A 337 -1.14 -19.37 19.37
CA ARG A 337 -0.77 -20.39 18.38
C ARG A 337 0.57 -20.06 17.72
N PRO A 338 1.37 -21.07 17.33
CA PRO A 338 2.62 -20.84 16.61
C PRO A 338 2.43 -20.13 15.27
N SER A 339 1.30 -20.39 14.58
CA SER A 339 0.94 -19.82 13.28
C SER A 339 0.87 -18.28 13.30
N GLY A 340 0.48 -17.70 14.44
CA GLY A 340 0.37 -16.26 14.62
C GLY A 340 -0.87 -15.64 14.00
N ASP A 341 -2.03 -16.01 14.53
CA ASP A 341 -3.32 -15.44 14.20
C ASP A 341 -3.42 -13.99 14.77
N SER A 342 -4.56 -13.54 15.31
CA SER A 342 -4.59 -12.23 15.98
C SER A 342 -3.76 -12.24 17.27
N PRO A 343 -2.90 -11.23 17.51
CA PRO A 343 -2.16 -11.14 18.77
C PRO A 343 -3.15 -10.94 19.93
N VAL A 344 -3.00 -11.74 20.98
CA VAL A 344 -3.81 -11.60 22.20
C VAL A 344 -3.26 -10.54 23.14
N MET A 345 -2.05 -10.06 22.86
CA MET A 345 -1.36 -9.02 23.60
C MET A 345 -0.28 -8.38 22.74
N SER A 346 -0.04 -7.10 22.97
CA SER A 346 1.12 -6.42 22.43
C SER A 346 1.60 -5.33 23.38
N CYS A 347 2.83 -4.90 23.19
CA CYS A 347 3.34 -3.70 23.81
C CYS A 347 4.29 -3.00 22.83
N SER A 348 4.33 -1.67 22.86
CA SER A 348 5.17 -0.85 21.99
C SER A 348 6.16 -0.03 22.81
N THR A 349 7.37 0.14 22.29
CA THR A 349 8.49 0.80 22.98
C THR A 349 9.52 1.32 21.99
N ALA A 350 10.29 2.34 22.37
CA ALA A 350 11.50 2.75 21.63
C ALA A 350 12.76 1.97 22.08
N ASN A 351 12.66 1.22 23.18
CA ASN A 351 13.77 0.44 23.74
C ASN A 351 13.76 -1.01 23.22
N LEU A 352 14.87 -1.73 23.39
CA LEU A 352 15.00 -3.14 23.00
C LEU A 352 14.36 -4.14 23.99
N ALA A 353 13.45 -3.66 24.83
CA ALA A 353 12.70 -4.48 25.77
C ALA A 353 11.34 -3.86 26.09
N CYS A 354 10.35 -4.72 26.31
CA CYS A 354 8.98 -4.30 26.50
C CYS A 354 8.22 -5.24 27.46
N PRO A 355 7.46 -4.68 28.42
CA PRO A 355 6.66 -5.48 29.34
C PRO A 355 5.36 -5.95 28.68
N LEU A 356 5.12 -7.25 28.70
CA LEU A 356 3.83 -7.88 28.47
C LEU A 356 3.13 -8.11 29.82
N SER A 357 2.04 -7.40 30.06
CA SER A 357 1.21 -7.50 31.26
C SER A 357 -0.03 -8.36 31.02
N ASN A 358 -0.55 -9.04 32.04
CA ASN A 358 -1.76 -9.89 31.97
C ASN A 358 -1.54 -11.27 31.31
N LEU A 359 -0.31 -11.79 31.35
CA LEU A 359 -0.03 -13.15 30.87
C LEU A 359 -0.72 -14.19 31.76
N VAL A 360 -1.52 -15.07 31.15
CA VAL A 360 -2.22 -16.16 31.83
C VAL A 360 -1.22 -17.20 32.28
N LYS A 361 -1.35 -17.66 33.53
CA LYS A 361 -0.50 -18.65 34.18
C LYS A 361 -0.81 -20.06 33.71
N GLY A 362 0.21 -20.84 33.32
CA GLY A 362 0.08 -22.19 32.76
C GLY A 362 -0.26 -22.23 31.27
N ALA A 363 -0.28 -21.07 30.60
CA ALA A 363 -0.46 -20.94 29.16
C ALA A 363 0.89 -20.92 28.45
N THR A 364 0.89 -21.42 27.21
CA THR A 364 2.00 -21.24 26.29
C THR A 364 1.67 -20.06 25.37
N TYR A 365 2.57 -19.09 25.29
CA TYR A 365 2.50 -18.01 24.32
C TYR A 365 3.63 -18.13 23.31
N TYR A 366 3.36 -17.69 22.09
CA TYR A 366 4.33 -17.55 21.03
C TYR A 366 4.57 -16.07 20.81
N LEU A 367 5.82 -15.63 20.89
CA LEU A 367 6.19 -14.23 20.83
C LEU A 367 6.91 -13.91 19.54
N ASP A 368 6.59 -12.76 18.95
CA ASP A 368 7.44 -12.12 17.95
C ASP A 368 7.58 -10.62 18.23
N VAL A 369 8.53 -10.00 17.54
CA VAL A 369 8.78 -8.57 17.58
C VAL A 369 8.87 -8.05 16.16
N ILE A 370 8.25 -6.90 15.90
CA ILE A 370 8.47 -6.09 14.71
C ILE A 370 9.14 -4.77 15.11
N SER A 371 10.01 -4.26 14.27
CA SER A 371 10.71 -2.98 14.45
C SER A 371 10.24 -2.02 13.38
N GLY A 372 10.04 -0.75 13.70
CA GLY A 372 9.61 0.24 12.73
C GLY A 372 10.27 1.59 12.89
N ASN A 373 10.18 2.37 11.82
CA ASN A 373 10.54 3.78 11.76
C ASN A 373 9.52 4.51 10.86
N THR A 374 9.83 5.72 10.43
CA THR A 374 8.95 6.49 9.54
C THR A 374 8.77 5.87 8.15
N GLY A 375 9.62 4.93 7.75
CA GLY A 375 9.48 4.16 6.50
C GLY A 375 8.59 2.93 6.59
N GLY A 376 8.25 2.45 7.80
CA GLY A 376 7.36 1.32 8.00
C GLY A 376 7.83 0.36 9.09
N TYR A 377 7.21 -0.82 9.14
CA TYR A 377 7.55 -1.90 10.09
C TYR A 377 8.17 -3.10 9.37
N SER A 378 9.18 -3.69 9.99
CA SER A 378 9.86 -4.91 9.57
C SER A 378 8.88 -6.09 9.46
N THR A 379 9.32 -7.16 8.80
CA THR A 379 8.69 -8.47 9.01
C THR A 379 8.87 -8.92 10.47
N ALA A 380 8.09 -9.89 10.91
CA ALA A 380 8.19 -10.41 12.27
C ALA A 380 9.53 -11.15 12.49
N SER A 381 10.11 -11.02 13.68
CA SER A 381 11.22 -11.86 14.13
C SER A 381 10.86 -13.34 13.99
N GLY A 382 11.74 -14.17 13.40
CA GLY A 382 11.49 -15.60 13.20
C GLY A 382 12.49 -16.52 13.93
N PRO A 383 12.11 -17.77 14.23
CA PRO A 383 10.75 -18.27 14.50
C PRO A 383 10.20 -17.72 15.83
N ARG A 384 8.88 -17.76 16.03
CA ARG A 384 8.26 -17.24 17.27
C ARG A 384 8.78 -17.95 18.52
N LEU A 385 9.20 -17.19 19.51
CA LEU A 385 9.67 -17.72 20.78
C LEU A 385 8.49 -18.27 21.59
N ALA A 386 8.52 -19.57 21.90
CA ALA A 386 7.55 -20.17 22.82
C ALA A 386 7.94 -19.91 24.28
N ILE A 387 7.03 -19.33 25.07
CA ILE A 387 7.18 -19.15 26.51
C ILE A 387 6.06 -19.88 27.24
N ASN A 388 6.39 -20.55 28.35
CA ASN A 388 5.41 -21.20 29.22
C ASN A 388 5.38 -20.52 30.58
N THR A 389 4.23 -19.98 30.96
CA THR A 389 4.02 -19.26 32.21
C THR A 389 3.76 -20.22 33.38
N LYS A 390 4.67 -21.15 33.69
CA LYS A 390 4.51 -22.16 34.76
C LYS A 390 3.93 -21.61 36.07
N GLY A 391 2.81 -22.13 36.56
CA GLY A 391 2.20 -21.75 37.86
C GLY A 391 2.25 -22.80 38.96
N PRO A 392 1.88 -22.48 40.23
CA PRO A 392 1.74 -23.47 41.27
C PRO A 392 0.54 -24.33 40.90
N VAL A 393 0.84 -25.54 40.46
CA VAL A 393 -0.15 -26.55 40.19
C VAL A 393 -0.78 -26.94 41.53
N ALA A 394 -2.09 -26.76 41.67
CA ALA A 394 -2.77 -27.24 42.86
C ALA A 394 -2.54 -28.75 42.98
N ASN A 395 -2.32 -29.27 44.18
CA ASN A 395 -2.16 -30.71 44.39
C ASN A 395 -3.52 -31.44 44.30
N VAL A 396 -4.22 -31.23 43.19
CA VAL A 396 -5.52 -31.80 42.84
C VAL A 396 -5.34 -32.50 41.51
N VAL A 397 -5.67 -33.79 41.45
CA VAL A 397 -5.69 -34.57 40.21
C VAL A 397 -7.16 -34.86 39.90
N PRO A 398 -7.68 -34.47 38.72
CA PRO A 398 -9.05 -34.79 38.34
C PRO A 398 -9.25 -36.30 38.26
N THR A 399 -10.37 -36.77 38.79
CA THR A 399 -10.76 -38.17 38.67
C THR A 399 -11.64 -38.35 37.45
N LEU A 400 -11.42 -39.42 36.71
CA LEU A 400 -12.10 -39.71 35.46
C LEU A 400 -12.91 -40.99 35.59
N THR A 401 -14.16 -40.96 35.11
CA THR A 401 -14.97 -42.17 34.93
C THR A 401 -15.64 -42.16 33.57
N ALA A 402 -16.01 -43.37 33.09
CA ALA A 402 -16.68 -43.51 31.80
C ALA A 402 -18.03 -42.80 31.86
N GLY A 403 -18.31 -41.97 30.87
CA GLY A 403 -19.63 -41.38 30.75
C GLY A 403 -20.65 -42.42 30.27
N PRO A 404 -21.95 -42.24 30.55
CA PRO A 404 -23.00 -43.20 30.17
C PRO A 404 -23.33 -43.20 28.68
N THR A 405 -22.64 -42.40 27.86
CA THR A 405 -22.78 -42.39 26.40
C THR A 405 -21.41 -42.55 25.74
N THR A 406 -21.35 -43.26 24.61
CA THR A 406 -20.13 -43.46 23.83
C THR A 406 -19.41 -42.13 23.55
N GLY A 407 -18.09 -42.10 23.72
CA GLY A 407 -17.30 -40.89 23.49
C GLY A 407 -17.49 -39.78 24.54
N SER A 408 -17.90 -40.13 25.76
CA SER A 408 -17.99 -39.18 26.87
C SER A 408 -17.20 -39.62 28.10
N VAL A 409 -16.59 -38.64 28.77
CA VAL A 409 -15.86 -38.83 30.02
C VAL A 409 -16.44 -37.90 31.07
N LYS A 410 -16.72 -38.46 32.25
CA LYS A 410 -17.10 -37.70 33.43
C LYS A 410 -15.82 -37.28 34.16
N VAL A 411 -15.67 -35.98 34.36
CA VAL A 411 -14.51 -35.36 35.01
C VAL A 411 -14.98 -34.79 36.33
N SER A 412 -14.38 -35.24 37.45
CA SER A 412 -14.63 -34.71 38.79
C SER A 412 -13.36 -34.14 39.40
N TRP A 413 -13.49 -33.11 40.22
CA TRP A 413 -12.38 -32.45 40.90
C TRP A 413 -12.70 -32.16 42.36
N GLY A 414 -11.71 -32.38 43.22
CA GLY A 414 -11.84 -32.17 44.66
C GLY A 414 -11.66 -30.71 45.10
N SER A 415 -11.75 -30.49 46.41
CA SER A 415 -11.80 -29.15 47.03
C SER A 415 -10.57 -28.26 46.85
N GLY A 416 -9.42 -28.81 46.47
CA GLY A 416 -8.17 -28.04 46.43
C GLY A 416 -8.11 -26.96 45.33
N LEU A 417 -9.07 -26.92 44.40
CA LEU A 417 -9.21 -25.84 43.41
C LEU A 417 -10.09 -24.69 43.90
N GLU A 418 -10.69 -24.82 45.09
CA GLU A 418 -11.66 -23.87 45.61
C GLU A 418 -11.03 -22.65 46.27
N SER A 419 -11.81 -21.58 46.22
CA SER A 419 -11.85 -20.51 47.20
C SER A 419 -13.24 -19.87 47.13
N SER A 420 -13.64 -19.10 48.14
CA SER A 420 -14.88 -18.30 48.16
C SER A 420 -14.96 -17.21 47.07
N LEU A 421 -13.98 -17.16 46.16
CA LEU A 421 -13.81 -16.16 45.12
C LEU A 421 -13.95 -16.74 43.70
N MET A 422 -14.35 -18.02 43.50
CA MET A 422 -14.48 -18.61 42.15
C MET A 422 -15.91 -18.57 41.65
N ASP A 423 -16.08 -18.28 40.35
CA ASP A 423 -17.39 -18.23 39.69
C ASP A 423 -17.63 -19.42 38.77
N SER A 424 -16.58 -19.98 38.14
CA SER A 424 -16.72 -21.09 37.20
C SER A 424 -15.48 -22.00 37.11
N TYR A 425 -15.65 -23.18 36.50
CA TYR A 425 -14.62 -24.19 36.28
C TYR A 425 -14.64 -24.66 34.82
N LEU A 426 -13.57 -24.39 34.09
CA LEU A 426 -13.36 -24.84 32.71
C LEU A 426 -12.60 -26.16 32.69
N ILE A 427 -13.14 -27.16 32.01
CA ILE A 427 -12.43 -28.41 31.75
C ILE A 427 -11.62 -28.30 30.47
N GLN A 428 -10.36 -28.70 30.55
CA GLN A 428 -9.51 -28.82 29.38
C GLN A 428 -9.05 -30.26 29.20
N TYR A 429 -8.88 -30.68 27.95
CA TYR A 429 -8.42 -32.02 27.60
C TYR A 429 -7.37 -32.00 26.49
N SER A 430 -6.45 -32.96 26.52
CA SER A 430 -5.34 -33.06 25.59
C SER A 430 -4.98 -34.51 25.28
N THR A 431 -4.46 -34.75 24.08
CA THR A 431 -3.92 -36.04 23.62
C THR A 431 -2.39 -36.07 23.61
N ASP A 432 -1.73 -34.91 23.66
CA ASP A 432 -0.30 -34.72 23.43
C ASP A 432 0.41 -33.93 24.54
N LEU A 433 -0.34 -33.41 25.53
CA LEU A 433 0.10 -32.50 26.60
C LEU A 433 0.59 -31.12 26.16
N LEU A 434 0.76 -30.93 24.86
CA LEU A 434 1.20 -29.68 24.24
C LEU A 434 -0.01 -28.82 23.84
N SER A 435 -1.10 -29.45 23.42
CA SER A 435 -2.29 -28.84 22.87
C SER A 435 -3.51 -29.18 23.73
N TRP A 436 -4.06 -28.17 24.42
CA TRP A 436 -5.23 -28.33 25.28
C TRP A 436 -6.47 -27.74 24.61
N LYS A 437 -7.52 -28.57 24.47
CA LYS A 437 -8.84 -28.15 23.98
C LYS A 437 -9.73 -27.76 25.15
N ASN A 438 -10.54 -26.73 24.96
CA ASN A 438 -11.56 -26.33 25.92
C ASN A 438 -12.77 -27.26 25.79
N GLY A 439 -13.15 -27.86 26.90
CA GLY A 439 -14.40 -28.56 27.08
C GLY A 439 -15.45 -27.64 27.74
N PRO A 440 -16.42 -28.22 28.45
CA PRO A 440 -17.46 -27.46 29.12
C PRO A 440 -16.90 -26.64 30.29
N GLU A 441 -17.58 -25.53 30.52
CA GLU A 441 -17.41 -24.67 31.69
C GLU A 441 -18.66 -24.78 32.56
N VAL A 442 -18.48 -24.89 33.87
CA VAL A 442 -19.59 -25.03 34.82
C VAL A 442 -19.44 -24.09 36.00
N ASP A 443 -20.56 -23.53 36.44
CA ASP A 443 -20.62 -22.56 37.55
C ASP A 443 -20.84 -23.25 38.90
N THR A 444 -21.28 -24.52 38.87
CA THR A 444 -21.50 -25.35 40.06
C THR A 444 -20.45 -26.44 40.18
N ARG A 445 -20.13 -26.76 41.44
CA ARG A 445 -19.07 -27.68 41.85
C ARG A 445 -19.39 -29.15 41.50
N GLU A 446 -18.32 -29.95 41.46
CA GLU A 446 -18.22 -31.40 41.73
C GLU A 446 -17.82 -32.24 40.52
N GLN A 447 -18.45 -32.02 39.38
CA GLN A 447 -18.22 -32.82 38.18
C GLN A 447 -18.88 -32.20 36.96
N THR A 448 -18.33 -32.49 35.78
CA THR A 448 -19.04 -32.26 34.53
C THR A 448 -18.69 -33.35 33.52
N ARG A 449 -19.37 -33.33 32.37
CA ARG A 449 -19.16 -34.29 31.29
C ARG A 449 -18.52 -33.62 30.11
N VAL A 450 -17.43 -34.20 29.60
CA VAL A 450 -16.89 -33.87 28.29
C VAL A 450 -17.40 -34.89 27.28
N SER A 451 -18.13 -34.43 26.27
CA SER A 451 -18.72 -35.26 25.20
C SER A 451 -18.03 -35.00 23.85
N GLY A 452 -18.28 -35.85 22.86
CA GLY A 452 -17.71 -35.70 21.52
C GLY A 452 -16.23 -36.13 21.42
N LEU A 453 -15.76 -36.92 22.38
CA LEU A 453 -14.41 -37.47 22.36
C LEU A 453 -14.36 -38.72 21.48
N LYS A 454 -13.29 -38.85 20.68
CA LYS A 454 -13.10 -40.03 19.82
C LYS A 454 -12.83 -41.28 20.66
N SER A 455 -13.65 -42.32 20.49
CA SER A 455 -13.45 -43.61 21.16
C SER A 455 -12.08 -44.22 20.80
N GLY A 456 -11.45 -44.89 21.77
CA GLY A 456 -10.13 -45.51 21.63
C GLY A 456 -8.92 -44.58 21.75
N VAL A 457 -9.10 -43.25 21.78
CA VAL A 457 -8.02 -42.26 21.95
C VAL A 457 -7.77 -41.98 23.42
N ASN A 458 -6.50 -41.90 23.82
CA ASN A 458 -6.10 -41.52 25.18
C ASN A 458 -6.21 -40.00 25.37
N TYR A 459 -7.00 -39.58 26.35
CA TYR A 459 -7.08 -38.19 26.77
C TYR A 459 -6.56 -38.02 28.20
N ARG A 460 -5.96 -36.87 28.47
CA ARG A 460 -5.73 -36.33 29.80
C ARG A 460 -6.56 -35.09 29.99
N PHE A 461 -6.96 -34.84 31.23
CA PHE A 461 -7.82 -33.74 31.60
C PHE A 461 -7.16 -32.90 32.69
N ARG A 462 -7.49 -31.61 32.70
CA ARG A 462 -7.19 -30.70 33.80
C ARG A 462 -8.38 -29.77 34.01
N VAL A 463 -8.54 -29.31 35.24
CA VAL A 463 -9.59 -28.37 35.62
C VAL A 463 -8.97 -27.02 35.92
N VAL A 464 -9.59 -25.97 35.38
CA VAL A 464 -9.16 -24.60 35.51
C VAL A 464 -10.24 -23.80 36.23
N SER A 465 -9.93 -23.20 37.38
CA SER A 465 -10.88 -22.33 38.10
C SER A 465 -10.77 -20.88 37.64
N LYS A 466 -11.93 -20.22 37.53
CA LYS A 466 -12.09 -18.86 37.02
C LYS A 466 -12.89 -17.98 37.98
N LYS A 467 -12.62 -16.68 37.90
CA LYS A 467 -13.31 -15.58 38.58
C LYS A 467 -13.56 -14.43 37.60
N ASP A 468 -14.68 -13.74 37.78
CA ASP A 468 -15.13 -12.55 37.06
C ASP A 468 -15.05 -12.72 35.54
N SER A 469 -15.79 -13.71 35.00
CA SER A 469 -15.98 -13.96 33.56
C SER A 469 -14.69 -14.03 32.69
N GLY A 470 -13.54 -14.36 33.28
CA GLY A 470 -12.30 -14.52 32.49
C GLY A 470 -10.98 -14.58 33.24
N THR A 471 -10.95 -14.31 34.56
CA THR A 471 -9.70 -14.28 35.34
C THR A 471 -9.38 -15.65 35.91
N PHE A 472 -8.26 -16.25 35.50
CA PHE A 472 -7.81 -17.58 35.94
C PHE A 472 -7.14 -17.56 37.30
N ILE A 473 -7.49 -18.49 38.20
CA ILE A 473 -6.94 -18.50 39.58
C ILE A 473 -6.14 -19.76 39.94
N LYS A 474 -6.63 -20.98 39.67
CA LYS A 474 -5.88 -22.23 39.92
C LYS A 474 -6.08 -23.25 38.81
N ILE A 475 -5.06 -24.10 38.61
CA ILE A 475 -5.10 -25.23 37.68
C ILE A 475 -4.75 -26.52 38.42
N SER A 476 -5.49 -27.60 38.12
CA SER A 476 -5.21 -28.93 38.65
C SER A 476 -3.94 -29.51 38.03
N ARG A 477 -3.38 -30.55 38.66
CA ARG A 477 -2.51 -31.50 37.96
C ARG A 477 -3.29 -32.18 36.84
N GLU A 478 -2.57 -32.75 35.89
CA GLU A 478 -3.15 -33.58 34.86
C GLU A 478 -3.70 -34.88 35.46
N SER A 479 -4.83 -35.34 34.95
CA SER A 479 -5.35 -36.66 35.25
C SER A 479 -4.44 -37.76 34.68
N ALA A 480 -4.67 -39.00 35.13
CA ALA A 480 -4.25 -40.17 34.37
C ALA A 480 -4.91 -40.18 32.97
N GLN A 481 -4.32 -40.95 32.05
CA GLN A 481 -4.92 -41.15 30.73
C GLN A 481 -6.21 -41.97 30.86
N MET A 482 -7.23 -41.60 30.09
CA MET A 482 -8.45 -42.37 29.93
C MET A 482 -8.86 -42.47 28.48
N LYS A 483 -9.36 -43.65 28.10
CA LYS A 483 -10.08 -43.86 26.84
C LYS A 483 -11.58 -43.71 27.12
N PRO A 484 -12.29 -42.85 26.38
CA PRO A 484 -13.75 -42.85 26.40
C PRO A 484 -14.26 -44.22 25.94
N SER A 485 -15.35 -44.69 26.58
CA SER A 485 -16.07 -45.91 26.18
C SER A 485 -16.55 -45.81 24.73
#